data_AF-A0A7C7T293-F1
#
_entry.id   AF-A0A7C7T293-F1
#
_cell.length_a   1.000
_cell.length_b   1.000
_cell.length_c   1.000
_cell.angle_alpha   90.00
_cell.angle_beta   90.00
_cell.angle_gamma   90.00
#
_symmetry.space_group_name_H-M   'P 1'
#
loop_
_entity.id
_entity.type
_entity.pdbx_description
1 polymer ?
#
loop_
_entity_poly.entity_id
_entity_poly.type
_entity_poly.pdbx_seq_one_letter_code
_entity_poly.pdbx_strand_id
1 'polypeptide(L)'
;MEELATQLDDSSDQPVSCFERLILAFERSWQADSEPRITEFVDKCEAVLKGRLSRELVLIDMEFRWQAKNQRSTKLESSDEDETIGWQPTWSIYAGAIPLVGALGAVPADLVAEEYRIRHLWGDRPNHDRFISAYPAQLTLLPKCLARIDEELRADGVSVRPAASPQATATFDPRAPLPWTDYLLQEHLGSGGFGKVFRAVQKSLGRVVAIKALHKDRQQDSLAVEQFIQEARLLARMNHPGIIGVHGLGRFPGGGYFLVLDLVDGVDLQHSLDEGPIAVEEAVRVTKLVAEAVQHAHDNGVIHGDLKPSNVLLNRQRCVSVTDFGMAVLLNNENARGAPRIRGGTVAYLAPEVARGDPVDVAVDVYGLGALLYALLTSHPPQLGRGGPLSCPSATNTAVPARIDTIVMKCLDVNAVSRFSTALDVATALRGSEA
;
A
#
# COMPACT_ATOMS: atom_id res chain seq x y z
N MET A 1 32.68 7.59 -29.24
CA MET A 1 31.86 7.54 -30.47
C MET A 1 32.14 6.22 -31.17
N GLU A 2 31.68 5.06 -30.73
CA GLU A 2 30.80 4.58 -29.65
C GLU A 2 30.68 3.07 -30.02
N GLU A 3 31.12 2.07 -29.26
CA GLU A 3 30.76 1.74 -27.86
C GLU A 3 29.26 1.88 -27.61
N LEU A 4 28.49 0.84 -27.97
CA LEU A 4 27.16 0.52 -27.42
C LEU A 4 26.61 -0.80 -28.04
N ALA A 5 27.37 -1.89 -27.94
CA ALA A 5 26.86 -3.22 -28.35
C ALA A 5 27.20 -4.36 -27.37
N THR A 6 27.80 -4.08 -26.23
CA THR A 6 28.20 -5.14 -25.30
C THR A 6 28.14 -4.68 -23.85
N GLN A 7 26.93 -4.57 -23.31
CA GLN A 7 26.60 -4.65 -21.88
C GLN A 7 25.13 -4.27 -21.72
N LEU A 8 24.27 -5.25 -21.44
CA LEU A 8 23.01 -5.18 -20.70
C LEU A 8 22.33 -6.55 -20.84
N ASP A 9 22.99 -7.56 -20.26
CA ASP A 9 22.38 -8.83 -19.90
C ASP A 9 22.70 -9.02 -18.42
N ASP A 10 21.87 -8.41 -17.57
CA ASP A 10 21.51 -8.86 -16.21
C ASP A 10 20.58 -7.81 -15.56
N SER A 11 19.28 -7.83 -15.89
CA SER A 11 18.28 -7.13 -15.07
C SER A 11 16.97 -7.92 -15.07
N SER A 12 16.47 -8.18 -13.87
CA SER A 12 15.37 -9.06 -13.51
C SER A 12 13.99 -8.55 -13.92
N ASP A 13 13.74 -8.42 -15.22
CA ASP A 13 12.41 -8.11 -15.76
C ASP A 13 11.70 -9.41 -16.18
N GLN A 14 11.00 -10.05 -15.23
CA GLN A 14 10.10 -11.16 -15.55
C GLN A 14 8.87 -10.59 -16.30
N PRO A 15 8.45 -11.19 -17.42
CA PRO A 15 7.42 -10.63 -18.30
C PRO A 15 6.06 -10.54 -17.59
N VAL A 16 5.40 -9.38 -17.69
CA VAL A 16 3.98 -9.19 -17.35
C VAL A 16 3.16 -10.34 -17.97
N SER A 17 2.27 -10.95 -17.18
CA SER A 17 1.52 -12.12 -17.67
C SER A 17 0.74 -11.76 -18.93
N CYS A 18 0.59 -12.71 -19.86
CA CYS A 18 -0.16 -12.46 -21.10
C CYS A 18 -1.56 -11.89 -20.81
N PHE A 19 -2.19 -12.34 -19.72
CA PHE A 19 -3.47 -11.86 -19.22
C PHE A 19 -3.46 -10.37 -18.86
N GLU A 20 -2.54 -9.92 -18.01
CA GLU A 20 -2.42 -8.50 -17.60
C GLU A 20 -2.09 -7.59 -18.79
N ARG A 21 -1.25 -8.06 -19.73
CA ARG A 21 -0.93 -7.31 -20.96
C ARG A 21 -2.16 -7.10 -21.84
N LEU A 22 -3.05 -8.08 -21.94
CA LEU A 22 -4.26 -7.99 -22.76
C LEU A 22 -5.28 -7.00 -22.16
N ILE A 23 -5.43 -6.96 -20.83
CA ILE A 23 -6.27 -5.98 -20.15
C ILE A 23 -5.77 -4.56 -20.40
N LEU A 24 -4.48 -4.30 -20.14
CA LEU A 24 -3.88 -2.98 -20.35
C LEU A 24 -3.93 -2.53 -21.82
N ALA A 25 -3.72 -3.46 -22.75
CA ALA A 25 -3.84 -3.16 -24.18
C ALA A 25 -5.29 -2.84 -24.59
N PHE A 26 -6.27 -3.50 -23.98
CA PHE A 26 -7.69 -3.24 -24.23
C PHE A 26 -8.10 -1.85 -23.71
N GLU A 27 -7.73 -1.50 -22.48
CA GLU A 27 -7.95 -0.16 -21.91
C GLU A 27 -7.31 0.95 -22.74
N ARG A 28 -6.05 0.74 -23.18
CA ARG A 28 -5.36 1.70 -24.06
C ARG A 28 -6.06 1.90 -25.39
N SER A 29 -6.69 0.85 -25.93
CA SER A 29 -7.44 0.94 -27.19
C SER A 29 -8.69 1.80 -27.01
N TRP A 30 -9.39 1.66 -25.90
CA TRP A 30 -10.48 2.57 -25.53
C TRP A 30 -10.02 4.02 -25.33
N GLN A 31 -8.87 4.25 -24.69
CA GLN A 31 -8.29 5.59 -24.52
C GLN A 31 -7.84 6.23 -25.84
N ALA A 32 -7.52 5.41 -26.84
CA ALA A 32 -7.18 5.85 -28.20
C ALA A 32 -8.41 6.02 -29.11
N ASP A 33 -9.63 5.93 -28.56
CA ASP A 33 -10.92 6.05 -29.25
C ASP A 33 -11.10 5.02 -30.39
N SER A 34 -10.52 3.83 -30.22
CA SER A 34 -10.49 2.79 -31.26
C SER A 34 -11.45 1.62 -31.02
N GLU A 35 -12.45 1.79 -30.16
CA GLU A 35 -13.51 0.81 -29.79
C GLU A 35 -13.11 -0.67 -29.97
N PRO A 36 -12.32 -1.22 -29.04
CA PRO A 36 -11.76 -2.56 -29.19
C PRO A 36 -12.81 -3.67 -29.09
N ARG A 37 -12.70 -4.69 -29.95
CA ARG A 37 -13.56 -5.88 -29.89
C ARG A 37 -13.07 -6.87 -28.83
N ILE A 38 -13.91 -7.16 -27.83
CA ILE A 38 -13.58 -8.07 -26.71
C ILE A 38 -13.10 -9.45 -27.22
N THR A 39 -13.77 -10.02 -28.23
CA THR A 39 -13.42 -11.35 -28.77
C THR A 39 -12.00 -11.42 -29.32
N GLU A 40 -11.51 -10.37 -29.98
CA GLU A 40 -10.16 -10.31 -30.56
C GLU A 40 -9.06 -10.33 -29.48
N PHE A 41 -9.34 -9.77 -28.31
CA PHE A 41 -8.42 -9.79 -27.17
C PHE A 41 -8.50 -11.11 -26.42
N VAL A 42 -9.70 -11.66 -26.26
CA VAL A 42 -9.90 -12.96 -25.61
C VAL A 42 -9.25 -14.09 -26.43
N ASP A 43 -9.23 -14.00 -27.76
CA ASP A 43 -8.61 -15.03 -28.61
C ASP A 43 -7.09 -15.10 -28.52
N LYS A 44 -6.44 -14.01 -28.06
CA LYS A 44 -5.00 -13.97 -27.77
C LYS A 44 -4.65 -14.61 -26.42
N CYS A 45 -5.65 -15.00 -25.61
CA CYS A 45 -5.48 -15.57 -24.28
C CYS A 45 -5.57 -17.11 -24.30
N GLU A 46 -4.90 -17.74 -23.35
CA GLU A 46 -4.97 -19.19 -23.13
C GLU A 46 -6.41 -19.65 -22.84
N ALA A 47 -6.79 -20.82 -23.38
CA ALA A 47 -8.17 -21.32 -23.33
C ALA A 47 -8.77 -21.36 -21.92
N VAL A 48 -7.96 -21.70 -20.90
CA VAL A 48 -8.37 -21.79 -19.49
C VAL A 48 -8.77 -20.41 -18.92
N LEU A 49 -8.20 -19.33 -19.44
CA LEU A 49 -8.40 -17.97 -18.94
C LEU A 49 -9.43 -17.17 -19.75
N LYS A 50 -9.85 -17.65 -20.92
CA LYS A 50 -10.75 -16.92 -21.83
C LYS A 50 -12.06 -16.47 -21.18
N GLY A 51 -12.72 -17.36 -20.43
CA GLY A 51 -13.99 -17.05 -19.77
C GLY A 51 -13.86 -16.07 -18.59
N ARG A 52 -12.66 -15.97 -18.02
CA ARG A 52 -12.35 -14.98 -17.00
C ARG A 52 -12.03 -13.63 -17.65
N LEU A 53 -11.13 -13.63 -18.63
CA LEU A 53 -10.74 -12.42 -19.36
C LEU A 53 -11.95 -11.76 -20.02
N SER A 54 -12.86 -12.53 -20.61
CA SER A 54 -14.08 -12.00 -21.24
C SER A 54 -14.90 -11.15 -20.27
N ARG A 55 -15.07 -11.58 -19.02
CA ARG A 55 -15.85 -10.85 -18.01
C ARG A 55 -15.15 -9.58 -17.53
N GLU A 56 -13.83 -9.61 -17.40
CA GLU A 56 -13.04 -8.41 -17.05
C GLU A 56 -13.11 -7.37 -18.16
N LEU A 57 -12.92 -7.78 -19.42
CA LEU A 57 -13.01 -6.86 -20.57
C LEU A 57 -14.42 -6.31 -20.76
N VAL A 58 -15.46 -7.06 -20.43
CA VAL A 58 -16.85 -6.58 -20.44
C VAL A 58 -17.06 -5.41 -19.47
N LEU A 59 -16.52 -5.46 -18.25
CA LEU A 59 -16.67 -4.35 -17.30
C LEU A 59 -15.96 -3.09 -17.78
N ILE A 60 -14.76 -3.24 -18.34
CA ILE A 60 -13.99 -2.13 -18.91
C ILE A 60 -14.77 -1.52 -20.09
N ASP A 61 -15.21 -2.35 -21.03
CA ASP A 61 -15.99 -1.93 -22.19
C ASP A 61 -17.30 -1.22 -21.79
N MET A 62 -17.99 -1.77 -20.78
CA MET A 62 -19.22 -1.21 -20.24
C MET A 62 -18.98 0.17 -19.61
N GLU A 63 -17.92 0.34 -18.81
CA GLU A 63 -17.57 1.62 -18.19
C GLU A 63 -17.29 2.69 -19.25
N PHE A 64 -16.48 2.38 -20.27
CA PHE A 64 -16.16 3.31 -21.36
C PHE A 64 -17.39 3.68 -22.20
N ARG A 65 -18.27 2.74 -22.54
CA ARG A 65 -19.50 3.01 -23.29
C ARG A 65 -20.47 3.91 -22.51
N TRP A 66 -20.66 3.63 -21.22
CA TRP A 66 -21.48 4.45 -20.34
C TRP A 66 -20.91 5.87 -20.15
N GLN A 67 -19.59 5.98 -20.01
CA GLN A 67 -18.88 7.26 -19.96
C GLN A 67 -19.05 8.06 -21.27
N ALA A 68 -18.80 7.43 -22.42
CA ALA A 68 -18.87 8.05 -23.74
C ALA A 68 -20.28 8.58 -24.05
N LYS A 69 -21.34 7.85 -23.66
CA LYS A 69 -22.73 8.29 -23.81
C LYS A 69 -23.04 9.56 -23.01
N ASN A 70 -22.54 9.64 -21.77
CA ASN A 70 -22.75 10.80 -20.92
C ASN A 70 -22.02 12.05 -21.48
N GLN A 71 -20.89 11.84 -22.17
CA GLN A 71 -20.16 12.91 -22.86
C GLN A 71 -20.81 13.30 -24.21
N ARG A 72 -21.31 12.32 -24.98
CA ARG A 72 -21.94 12.52 -26.30
C ARG A 72 -23.34 13.14 -26.22
N SER A 73 -24.03 13.12 -25.08
CA SER A 73 -25.33 13.80 -24.90
C SER A 73 -25.28 15.35 -25.05
N THR A 74 -24.12 15.94 -25.35
CA THR A 74 -23.95 17.35 -25.73
C THR A 74 -23.72 17.60 -27.23
N LYS A 75 -23.66 16.55 -28.07
CA LYS A 75 -23.59 16.69 -29.54
C LYS A 75 -24.62 15.78 -30.22
N LEU A 76 -25.31 16.39 -31.18
CA LEU A 76 -26.44 15.90 -31.96
C LEU A 76 -26.29 14.44 -32.46
N GLU A 77 -27.42 13.74 -32.46
CA GLU A 77 -27.65 12.38 -32.96
C GLU A 77 -26.93 12.09 -34.28
N SER A 78 -26.13 11.02 -34.30
CA SER A 78 -25.83 10.27 -35.52
C SER A 78 -26.23 8.81 -35.32
N SER A 79 -27.14 8.38 -36.18
CA SER A 79 -27.62 7.02 -36.35
C SER A 79 -26.54 6.15 -36.98
N ASP A 80 -25.96 5.23 -36.20
CA ASP A 80 -25.33 4.03 -36.74
C ASP A 80 -25.88 2.84 -35.93
N GLU A 81 -26.80 2.10 -36.55
CA GLU A 81 -27.54 0.97 -35.99
C GLU A 81 -26.77 -0.37 -36.09
N ASP A 82 -25.44 -0.36 -36.13
CA ASP A 82 -24.64 -1.57 -36.43
C ASP A 82 -23.64 -1.97 -35.33
N GLU A 83 -23.99 -1.74 -34.06
CA GLU A 83 -23.27 -2.28 -32.91
C GLU A 83 -24.17 -3.14 -32.04
N THR A 84 -23.90 -4.45 -32.00
CA THR A 84 -24.66 -5.46 -31.24
C THR A 84 -24.71 -5.21 -29.73
N ILE A 85 -23.85 -4.34 -29.19
CA ILE A 85 -23.70 -4.07 -27.75
C ILE A 85 -24.20 -2.66 -27.36
N GLY A 86 -24.15 -1.68 -28.27
CA GLY A 86 -24.68 -0.31 -28.06
C GLY A 86 -23.93 0.52 -26.98
N TRP A 87 -24.43 1.71 -26.66
CA TRP A 87 -23.75 2.67 -25.74
C TRP A 87 -24.17 2.59 -24.26
N GLN A 88 -25.24 1.86 -23.95
CA GLN A 88 -25.69 1.62 -22.58
C GLN A 88 -25.89 0.12 -22.33
N PRO A 89 -24.84 -0.69 -22.55
CA PRO A 89 -24.97 -2.13 -22.41
C PRO A 89 -25.16 -2.54 -20.96
N THR A 90 -25.74 -3.72 -20.80
CA THR A 90 -25.95 -4.44 -19.53
C THR A 90 -25.33 -5.83 -19.66
N TRP A 91 -25.14 -6.54 -18.54
CA TRP A 91 -24.66 -7.92 -18.58
C TRP A 91 -25.53 -8.84 -19.44
N SER A 92 -26.84 -8.61 -19.51
CA SER A 92 -27.73 -9.38 -20.39
C SER A 92 -27.39 -9.23 -21.87
N ILE A 93 -27.00 -8.02 -22.31
CA ILE A 93 -26.58 -7.75 -23.70
C ILE A 93 -25.26 -8.47 -23.98
N TYR A 94 -24.27 -8.34 -23.09
CA TYR A 94 -22.99 -9.02 -23.27
C TYR A 94 -23.09 -10.55 -23.23
N ALA A 95 -23.94 -11.11 -22.36
CA ALA A 95 -24.17 -12.56 -22.31
C ALA A 95 -24.84 -13.10 -23.60
N GLY A 96 -25.65 -12.28 -24.28
CA GLY A 96 -26.22 -12.61 -25.58
C GLY A 96 -25.24 -12.44 -26.74
N ALA A 97 -24.35 -11.45 -26.66
CA ALA A 97 -23.41 -11.12 -27.74
C ALA A 97 -22.09 -11.92 -27.69
N ILE A 98 -21.65 -12.35 -26.50
CA ILE A 98 -20.33 -12.96 -26.28
C ILE A 98 -20.48 -14.31 -25.60
N PRO A 99 -20.46 -15.44 -26.35
CA PRO A 99 -20.62 -16.78 -25.78
C PRO A 99 -19.65 -17.12 -24.64
N LEU A 100 -18.44 -16.54 -24.67
CA LEU A 100 -17.40 -16.75 -23.66
C LEU A 100 -17.70 -16.09 -22.30
N VAL A 101 -18.67 -15.18 -22.20
CA VAL A 101 -19.15 -14.66 -20.90
C VAL A 101 -19.88 -15.76 -20.13
N GLY A 102 -20.53 -16.67 -20.86
CA GLY A 102 -21.39 -17.72 -20.33
C GLY A 102 -22.81 -17.23 -20.11
N ALA A 103 -23.68 -18.12 -19.63
CA ALA A 103 -25.05 -17.78 -19.28
C ALA A 103 -25.09 -16.68 -18.20
N LEU A 104 -26.09 -15.82 -18.24
CA LEU A 104 -26.21 -14.70 -17.29
C LEU A 104 -26.19 -15.13 -15.82
N GLY A 105 -26.73 -16.32 -15.51
CA GLY A 105 -26.69 -16.89 -14.17
C GLY A 105 -25.32 -17.38 -13.70
N ALA A 106 -24.35 -17.50 -14.61
CA ALA A 106 -22.97 -17.88 -14.31
C ALA A 106 -22.07 -16.66 -14.04
N VAL A 107 -22.57 -15.43 -14.23
CA VAL A 107 -21.85 -14.21 -13.88
C VAL A 107 -21.91 -14.03 -12.36
N PRO A 108 -20.76 -13.92 -11.68
CA PRO A 108 -20.70 -13.68 -10.24
C PRO A 108 -21.46 -12.41 -9.81
N ALA A 109 -22.10 -12.45 -8.63
CA ALA A 109 -22.95 -11.37 -8.13
C ALA A 109 -22.20 -10.05 -7.90
N ASP A 110 -20.90 -10.12 -7.58
CA ASP A 110 -20.00 -8.97 -7.45
C ASP A 110 -19.76 -8.27 -8.80
N LEU A 111 -19.60 -9.02 -9.89
CA LEU A 111 -19.47 -8.44 -11.22
C LEU A 111 -20.79 -7.85 -11.73
N VAL A 112 -21.92 -8.51 -11.42
CA VAL A 112 -23.27 -7.96 -11.71
C VAL A 112 -23.51 -6.66 -10.94
N ALA A 113 -23.08 -6.59 -9.69
CA ALA A 113 -23.18 -5.38 -8.88
C ALA A 113 -22.32 -4.24 -9.45
N GLU A 114 -21.23 -4.54 -10.16
CA GLU A 114 -20.42 -3.51 -10.80
C GLU A 114 -21.12 -2.83 -11.99
N GLU A 115 -22.03 -3.51 -12.70
CA GLU A 115 -22.93 -2.83 -13.65
C GLU A 115 -23.77 -1.78 -12.92
N TYR A 116 -24.32 -2.10 -11.74
CA TYR A 116 -25.09 -1.15 -10.94
C TYR A 116 -24.26 0.08 -10.58
N ARG A 117 -23.00 -0.11 -10.17
CA ARG A 117 -22.06 0.98 -9.87
C ARG A 117 -21.76 1.82 -11.11
N ILE A 118 -21.40 1.21 -12.23
CA ILE A 118 -21.07 1.90 -13.48
C ILE A 118 -22.23 2.79 -13.93
N ARG A 119 -23.45 2.25 -13.89
CA ARG A 119 -24.67 3.00 -14.21
C ARG A 119 -24.85 4.19 -13.27
N HIS A 120 -24.60 4.01 -11.98
CA HIS A 120 -24.64 5.09 -10.99
C HIS A 120 -23.56 6.17 -11.23
N LEU A 121 -22.32 5.78 -11.53
CA LEU A 121 -21.26 6.75 -11.79
C LEU A 121 -21.56 7.62 -13.01
N TRP A 122 -22.20 7.06 -14.03
CA TRP A 122 -22.49 7.74 -15.29
C TRP A 122 -23.94 8.22 -15.45
N GLY A 123 -24.59 8.51 -14.31
CA GLY A 123 -25.83 9.29 -14.26
C GLY A 123 -27.14 8.53 -14.39
N ASP A 124 -27.10 7.20 -14.55
CA ASP A 124 -28.29 6.37 -14.37
C ASP A 124 -28.47 6.03 -12.87
N ARG A 125 -29.70 5.79 -12.43
CA ARG A 125 -30.03 5.49 -11.03
C ARG A 125 -30.96 4.30 -11.01
N PRO A 126 -30.44 3.07 -11.22
CA PRO A 126 -31.28 1.89 -11.28
C PRO A 126 -31.97 1.69 -9.93
N ASN A 127 -33.27 1.41 -9.95
CA ASN A 127 -34.00 1.00 -8.76
C ASN A 127 -33.57 -0.42 -8.36
N HIS A 128 -33.29 -0.65 -7.06
CA HIS A 128 -32.79 -1.93 -6.55
C HIS A 128 -33.70 -3.11 -6.90
N ASP A 129 -35.01 -3.02 -6.63
CA ASP A 129 -35.94 -4.12 -6.86
C ASP A 129 -36.02 -4.50 -8.34
N ARG A 130 -36.02 -3.49 -9.22
CA ARG A 130 -36.03 -3.69 -10.67
C ARG A 130 -34.71 -4.30 -11.16
N PHE A 131 -33.57 -3.85 -10.62
CA PHE A 131 -32.25 -4.36 -10.99
C PHE A 131 -32.06 -5.81 -10.52
N ILE A 132 -32.42 -6.11 -9.27
CA ILE A 132 -32.34 -7.45 -8.68
C ILE A 132 -33.24 -8.43 -9.44
N SER A 133 -34.44 -8.01 -9.84
CA SER A 133 -35.39 -8.84 -10.60
C SER A 133 -34.85 -9.25 -11.99
N ALA A 134 -33.93 -8.47 -12.57
CA ALA A 134 -33.28 -8.82 -13.83
C ALA A 134 -32.22 -9.92 -13.68
N TYR A 135 -31.79 -10.23 -12.44
CA TYR A 135 -30.70 -11.15 -12.13
C TYR A 135 -31.13 -12.21 -11.08
N PRO A 136 -32.11 -13.08 -11.41
CA PRO A 136 -32.71 -14.02 -10.46
C PRO A 136 -31.72 -15.09 -9.95
N ALA A 137 -30.63 -15.37 -10.65
CA ALA A 137 -29.63 -16.34 -10.21
C ALA A 137 -28.72 -15.81 -9.08
N GLN A 138 -28.68 -14.48 -8.88
CA GLN A 138 -27.78 -13.81 -7.94
C GLN A 138 -28.50 -13.26 -6.69
N LEU A 139 -29.79 -13.57 -6.50
CA LEU A 139 -30.67 -13.02 -5.44
C LEU A 139 -30.10 -13.14 -4.01
N THR A 140 -29.27 -14.14 -3.73
CA THR A 140 -28.69 -14.37 -2.40
C THR A 140 -27.66 -13.32 -2.01
N LEU A 141 -26.87 -12.84 -2.97
CA LEU A 141 -25.70 -11.98 -2.72
C LEU A 141 -25.88 -10.57 -3.28
N LEU A 142 -26.58 -10.43 -4.41
CA LEU A 142 -26.74 -9.15 -5.11
C LEU A 142 -27.35 -8.04 -4.24
N PRO A 143 -28.41 -8.26 -3.43
CA PRO A 143 -28.96 -7.20 -2.57
C PRO A 143 -27.93 -6.65 -1.58
N LYS A 144 -27.05 -7.51 -1.03
CA LYS A 144 -25.97 -7.10 -0.12
C LYS A 144 -24.91 -6.28 -0.86
N CYS A 145 -24.57 -6.70 -2.08
CA CYS A 145 -23.64 -5.97 -2.93
C CYS A 145 -24.17 -4.57 -3.29
N LEU A 146 -25.46 -4.46 -3.64
CA LEU A 146 -26.07 -3.17 -3.96
C LEU A 146 -26.15 -2.25 -2.74
N ALA A 147 -26.58 -2.77 -1.58
CA ALA A 147 -26.63 -1.98 -0.34
C ALA A 147 -25.25 -1.40 0.04
N ARG A 148 -24.18 -2.18 -0.14
CA ARG A 148 -22.80 -1.71 0.06
C ARG A 148 -22.42 -0.59 -0.91
N ILE A 149 -22.70 -0.76 -2.21
CA ILE A 149 -22.42 0.26 -3.23
C ILE A 149 -23.18 1.55 -2.93
N ASP A 150 -24.44 1.44 -2.52
CA ASP A 150 -25.29 2.56 -2.11
C ASP A 150 -24.73 3.34 -0.91
N GLU A 151 -24.15 2.64 0.07
CA GLU A 151 -23.51 3.25 1.23
C GLU A 151 -22.25 4.01 0.82
N GLU A 152 -21.42 3.41 -0.03
CA GLU A 152 -20.22 4.03 -0.60
C GLU A 152 -20.58 5.31 -1.38
N LEU A 153 -21.57 5.24 -2.28
CA LEU A 153 -21.99 6.37 -3.12
C LEU A 153 -22.66 7.51 -2.32
N ARG A 154 -23.25 7.24 -1.15
CA ARG A 154 -23.81 8.28 -0.27
C ARG A 154 -22.73 9.02 0.51
N ALA A 155 -21.63 8.35 0.86
CA ALA A 155 -20.53 8.96 1.61
C ALA A 155 -19.84 10.09 0.81
N ASP A 156 -19.89 10.03 -0.53
CA ASP A 156 -19.21 10.97 -1.43
C ASP A 156 -20.00 12.27 -1.72
N GLY A 157 -21.21 12.43 -1.16
CA GLY A 157 -22.16 13.51 -1.49
C GLY A 157 -22.06 14.83 -0.69
N VAL A 158 -21.06 15.02 0.17
CA VAL A 158 -20.92 16.26 0.97
C VAL A 158 -19.80 17.15 0.42
N SER A 159 -20.19 18.36 0.02
CA SER A 159 -19.37 19.40 -0.60
C SER A 159 -18.09 19.76 0.15
N VAL A 160 -17.00 19.84 -0.61
CA VAL A 160 -15.61 20.10 -0.20
C VAL A 160 -15.36 21.56 0.18
N ARG A 161 -14.70 21.77 1.32
CA ARG A 161 -13.79 22.90 1.59
C ARG A 161 -12.48 22.35 2.15
N PRO A 162 -11.30 22.90 1.78
CA PRO A 162 -10.02 22.36 2.22
C PRO A 162 -9.59 23.02 3.54
N ALA A 163 -9.76 22.33 4.66
CA ALA A 163 -9.03 22.60 5.89
C ALA A 163 -9.14 21.39 6.83
N ALA A 164 -7.98 20.90 7.29
CA ALA A 164 -7.77 19.90 8.33
C ALA A 164 -8.53 18.58 8.16
N SER A 165 -7.77 17.54 7.81
CA SER A 165 -8.22 16.13 7.76
C SER A 165 -9.09 15.75 8.96
N PRO A 166 -10.39 15.44 8.78
CA PRO A 166 -11.12 14.64 9.74
C PRO A 166 -10.73 13.18 9.47
N GLN A 167 -9.95 12.62 10.38
CA GLN A 167 -9.69 11.19 10.48
C GLN A 167 -11.04 10.47 10.61
N ALA A 168 -11.55 9.91 9.51
CA ALA A 168 -12.71 9.03 9.53
C ALA A 168 -12.22 7.58 9.64
N THR A 169 -12.43 7.00 10.81
CA THR A 169 -12.31 5.59 11.12
C THR A 169 -13.24 4.77 10.22
N ALA A 170 -12.79 4.44 9.01
CA ALA A 170 -13.37 3.33 8.26
C ALA A 170 -12.96 2.05 8.98
N THR A 171 -13.94 1.32 9.54
CA THR A 171 -13.70 0.01 10.15
C THR A 171 -13.09 -0.93 9.10
N PHE A 172 -11.79 -1.20 9.27
CA PHE A 172 -11.02 -2.13 8.45
C PHE A 172 -11.63 -3.55 8.56
N ASP A 173 -12.31 -4.02 7.51
CA ASP A 173 -12.70 -5.43 7.38
C ASP A 173 -11.71 -6.16 6.44
N PRO A 174 -10.74 -6.93 6.98
CA PRO A 174 -9.81 -7.71 6.18
C PRO A 174 -10.47 -8.85 5.38
N ARG A 175 -11.80 -9.07 5.51
CA ARG A 175 -12.57 -10.07 4.76
C ARG A 175 -13.27 -9.49 3.53
N ALA A 176 -13.30 -8.17 3.36
CA ALA A 176 -13.85 -7.49 2.20
C ALA A 176 -12.75 -6.67 1.51
N PRO A 177 -11.94 -7.29 0.64
CA PRO A 177 -10.81 -6.60 0.00
C PRO A 177 -11.30 -5.40 -0.82
N LEU A 178 -10.57 -4.29 -0.70
CA LEU A 178 -10.82 -3.09 -1.51
C LEU A 178 -10.76 -3.43 -3.01
N PRO A 179 -11.67 -2.87 -3.83
CA PRO A 179 -11.70 -3.14 -5.26
C PRO A 179 -10.48 -2.51 -5.92
N TRP A 180 -9.67 -3.34 -6.59
CA TRP A 180 -8.50 -2.86 -7.34
C TRP A 180 -8.88 -1.87 -8.44
N THR A 181 -10.08 -2.00 -9.02
CA THR A 181 -10.62 -1.12 -10.07
C THR A 181 -10.83 0.31 -9.61
N ASP A 182 -10.92 0.59 -8.31
CA ASP A 182 -11.06 1.95 -7.77
C ASP A 182 -9.73 2.72 -7.76
N TYR A 183 -8.60 2.08 -8.10
CA TYR A 183 -7.29 2.69 -8.01
C TYR A 183 -6.59 2.76 -9.37
N LEU A 184 -6.36 3.98 -9.85
CA LEU A 184 -5.54 4.21 -11.02
C LEU A 184 -4.07 4.34 -10.61
N LEU A 185 -3.27 3.31 -10.91
CA LEU A 185 -1.83 3.35 -10.69
C LEU A 185 -1.16 4.41 -11.57
N GLN A 186 -0.18 5.09 -11.00
CA GLN A 186 0.63 6.10 -11.67
C GLN A 186 2.11 5.70 -11.58
N GLU A 187 2.97 6.58 -11.10
CA GLU A 187 4.40 6.34 -11.03
C GLU A 187 4.81 5.36 -9.92
N HIS A 188 5.92 4.68 -10.15
CA HIS A 188 6.58 3.84 -9.15
C HIS A 188 7.37 4.74 -8.18
N LEU A 189 7.09 4.59 -6.88
CA LEU A 189 7.72 5.38 -5.82
C LEU A 189 8.94 4.67 -5.23
N GLY A 190 8.93 3.33 -5.20
CA GLY A 190 10.03 2.58 -4.61
C GLY A 190 9.77 1.08 -4.56
N SER A 191 10.84 0.31 -4.38
CA SER A 191 10.79 -1.14 -4.22
C SER A 191 11.48 -1.53 -2.92
N GLY A 192 10.79 -2.27 -2.08
CA GLY A 192 11.33 -2.82 -0.83
C GLY A 192 11.38 -4.34 -0.86
N GLY A 193 11.83 -4.93 0.26
CA GLY A 193 11.98 -6.38 0.40
C GLY A 193 10.65 -7.15 0.26
N PHE A 194 9.53 -6.52 0.62
CA PHE A 194 8.19 -7.15 0.57
C PHE A 194 7.37 -6.77 -0.66
N GLY A 195 7.72 -5.72 -1.40
CA GLY A 195 6.87 -5.29 -2.50
C GLY A 195 7.30 -4.02 -3.20
N LYS A 196 6.52 -3.63 -4.20
CA LYS A 196 6.65 -2.37 -4.93
C LYS A 196 5.63 -1.38 -4.42
N VAL A 197 5.99 -0.11 -4.33
CA VAL A 197 5.13 0.99 -3.90
C VAL A 197 4.89 1.91 -5.09
N PHE A 198 3.63 2.25 -5.32
CA PHE A 198 3.19 3.10 -6.43
C PHE A 198 2.37 4.27 -5.91
N ARG A 199 2.47 5.41 -6.57
CA ARG A 199 1.48 6.47 -6.45
C ARG A 199 0.22 6.00 -7.17
N ALA A 200 -0.94 6.27 -6.60
CA ALA A 200 -2.21 5.99 -7.25
C ALA A 200 -3.24 7.07 -6.93
N VAL A 201 -4.26 7.18 -7.78
CA VAL A 201 -5.46 7.98 -7.49
C VAL A 201 -6.61 7.02 -7.20
N GLN A 202 -7.23 7.18 -6.05
CA GLN A 202 -8.50 6.52 -5.75
C GLN A 202 -9.63 7.26 -6.48
N LYS A 203 -10.31 6.60 -7.42
CA LYS A 203 -11.32 7.21 -8.30
C LYS A 203 -12.53 7.71 -7.51
N SER A 204 -13.06 6.89 -6.60
CA SER A 204 -14.24 7.23 -5.78
C SER A 204 -14.09 8.55 -5.01
N LEU A 205 -12.97 8.69 -4.28
CA LEU A 205 -12.72 9.84 -3.41
C LEU A 205 -11.89 10.96 -4.07
N GLY A 206 -11.36 10.74 -5.28
CA GLY A 206 -10.46 11.66 -5.96
C GLY A 206 -9.16 11.97 -5.20
N ARG A 207 -8.79 11.14 -4.22
CA ARG A 207 -7.58 11.34 -3.39
C ARG A 207 -6.39 10.58 -3.94
N VAL A 208 -5.20 11.10 -3.67
CA VAL A 208 -3.94 10.44 -4.03
C VAL A 208 -3.47 9.59 -2.85
N VAL A 209 -3.07 8.34 -3.13
CA VAL A 209 -2.68 7.33 -2.15
C VAL A 209 -1.39 6.64 -2.59
N ALA A 210 -0.74 5.93 -1.66
CA ALA A 210 0.34 5.00 -1.97
C ALA A 210 -0.20 3.56 -1.97
N ILE A 211 0.13 2.78 -2.99
CA ILE A 211 -0.22 1.36 -3.10
C ILE A 211 1.04 0.52 -2.96
N LYS A 212 1.17 -0.21 -1.85
CA LYS A 212 2.20 -1.23 -1.65
C LYS A 212 1.65 -2.56 -2.16
N ALA A 213 2.29 -3.17 -3.16
CA ALA A 213 1.89 -4.44 -3.76
C ALA A 213 2.94 -5.52 -3.47
N LEU A 214 2.52 -6.69 -2.98
CA LEU A 214 3.40 -7.81 -2.68
C LEU A 214 4.04 -8.36 -3.97
N HIS A 215 5.36 -8.58 -3.96
CA HIS A 215 6.10 -9.15 -5.11
C HIS A 215 5.49 -10.49 -5.56
N LYS A 216 5.42 -10.73 -6.88
CA LYS A 216 4.79 -11.93 -7.47
C LYS A 216 5.33 -13.23 -6.85
N ASP A 217 6.65 -13.32 -6.69
CA ASP A 217 7.33 -14.51 -6.16
C ASP A 217 6.98 -14.80 -4.70
N ARG A 218 6.51 -13.78 -3.96
CA ARG A 218 6.07 -13.89 -2.56
C ARG A 218 4.57 -14.12 -2.41
N GLN A 219 3.78 -14.00 -3.48
CA GLN A 219 2.33 -14.21 -3.42
C GLN A 219 1.95 -15.68 -3.17
N GLN A 220 2.85 -16.63 -3.49
CA GLN A 220 2.66 -18.05 -3.20
C GLN A 220 3.23 -18.47 -1.84
N ASP A 221 4.06 -17.62 -1.23
CA ASP A 221 4.58 -17.85 0.11
C ASP A 221 3.52 -17.44 1.13
N SER A 222 2.90 -18.45 1.75
CA SER A 222 1.85 -18.26 2.75
C SER A 222 2.32 -17.40 3.92
N LEU A 223 3.60 -17.50 4.30
CA LEU A 223 4.17 -16.75 5.41
C LEU A 223 4.35 -15.27 5.03
N ALA A 224 4.83 -14.98 3.82
CA ALA A 224 4.96 -13.61 3.32
C ALA A 224 3.59 -12.93 3.13
N VAL A 225 2.59 -13.66 2.65
CA VAL A 225 1.20 -13.17 2.56
C VAL A 225 0.62 -12.88 3.94
N GLU A 226 0.83 -13.79 4.90
CA GLU A 226 0.36 -13.59 6.27
C GLU A 226 1.03 -12.37 6.92
N GLN A 227 2.33 -12.19 6.74
CA GLN A 227 3.06 -10.99 7.18
C GLN A 227 2.49 -9.71 6.57
N PHE A 228 2.20 -9.72 5.27
CA PHE A 228 1.62 -8.56 4.57
C PHE A 228 0.21 -8.20 5.08
N ILE A 229 -0.65 -9.21 5.29
CA ILE A 229 -1.99 -9.01 5.88
C ILE A 229 -1.87 -8.56 7.34
N GLN A 230 -0.90 -9.09 8.07
CA GLN A 230 -0.66 -8.72 9.45
C GLN A 230 -0.18 -7.27 9.56
N GLU A 231 0.72 -6.81 8.69
CA GLU A 231 1.14 -5.40 8.60
C GLU A 231 -0.09 -4.49 8.46
N ALA A 232 -1.00 -4.80 7.54
CA ALA A 232 -2.24 -4.05 7.34
C ALA A 232 -3.10 -3.98 8.62
N ARG A 233 -3.23 -5.11 9.33
CA ARG A 233 -3.99 -5.20 10.60
C ARG A 233 -3.34 -4.41 11.73
N LEU A 234 -2.02 -4.40 11.81
CA LEU A 234 -1.29 -3.65 12.82
C LEU A 234 -1.43 -2.14 12.57
N LEU A 235 -1.22 -1.71 11.34
CA LEU A 235 -1.43 -0.31 10.94
C LEU A 235 -2.86 0.16 11.22
N ALA A 236 -3.87 -0.67 10.95
CA ALA A 236 -5.28 -0.30 11.17
C ALA A 236 -5.65 -0.10 12.65
N ARG A 237 -4.83 -0.61 13.58
CA ARG A 237 -5.02 -0.40 15.03
C ARG A 237 -4.37 0.88 15.54
N MET A 238 -3.49 1.49 14.75
CA MET A 238 -2.70 2.64 15.17
C MET A 238 -3.22 3.90 14.48
N ASN A 239 -3.51 4.93 15.27
CA ASN A 239 -3.82 6.26 14.78
C ASN A 239 -2.87 7.27 15.44
N HIS A 240 -1.84 7.67 14.72
CA HIS A 240 -0.85 8.65 15.18
C HIS A 240 -0.26 9.38 13.96
N PRO A 241 -0.09 10.71 14.00
CA PRO A 241 0.44 11.47 12.85
C PRO A 241 1.86 11.08 12.44
N GLY A 242 2.62 10.50 13.37
CA GLY A 242 3.97 9.96 13.14
C GLY A 242 4.02 8.53 12.58
N ILE A 243 2.88 7.88 12.35
CA ILE A 243 2.77 6.53 11.77
C ILE A 243 2.00 6.63 10.45
N ILE A 244 2.45 5.93 9.41
CA ILE A 244 1.76 5.92 8.12
C ILE A 244 0.32 5.42 8.26
N GLY A 245 -0.66 6.17 7.75
CA GLY A 245 -2.05 5.74 7.77
C GLY A 245 -2.31 4.64 6.75
N VAL A 246 -3.20 3.71 7.12
CA VAL A 246 -3.72 2.67 6.22
C VAL A 246 -5.17 2.93 5.90
N HIS A 247 -5.53 2.82 4.62
CA HIS A 247 -6.91 2.93 4.16
C HIS A 247 -7.57 1.57 3.96
N GLY A 248 -6.77 0.54 3.67
CA GLY A 248 -7.22 -0.83 3.73
C GLY A 248 -6.42 -1.79 2.86
N LEU A 249 -6.81 -3.05 2.91
CA LEU A 249 -6.20 -4.15 2.17
C LEU A 249 -7.10 -4.50 0.98
N GLY A 250 -6.52 -4.58 -0.20
CA GLY A 250 -7.18 -5.04 -1.40
C GLY A 250 -6.54 -6.29 -1.99
N ARG A 251 -7.19 -6.85 -3.01
CA ARG A 251 -6.72 -8.05 -3.70
C ARG A 251 -6.81 -7.84 -5.20
N PHE A 252 -5.71 -8.12 -5.89
CA PHE A 252 -5.70 -8.17 -7.35
C PHE A 252 -6.44 -9.41 -7.84
N PRO A 253 -7.00 -9.38 -9.06
CA PRO A 253 -7.64 -10.55 -9.67
C PRO A 253 -6.70 -11.77 -9.66
N GLY A 254 -5.40 -11.60 -9.95
CA GLY A 254 -4.40 -12.67 -9.95
C GLY A 254 -4.14 -13.36 -8.60
N GLY A 255 -4.73 -12.88 -7.52
CA GLY A 255 -4.61 -13.47 -6.18
C GLY A 255 -3.66 -12.72 -5.24
N GLY A 256 -2.81 -11.84 -5.78
CA GLY A 256 -1.91 -10.99 -5.01
C GLY A 256 -2.63 -9.93 -4.17
N TYR A 257 -2.01 -9.52 -3.07
CA TYR A 257 -2.54 -8.49 -2.18
C TYR A 257 -1.88 -7.13 -2.43
N PHE A 258 -2.64 -6.06 -2.18
CA PHE A 258 -2.13 -4.71 -2.11
C PHE A 258 -2.66 -4.00 -0.87
N LEU A 259 -1.87 -3.06 -0.37
CA LEU A 259 -2.16 -2.23 0.79
C LEU A 259 -2.27 -0.79 0.32
N VAL A 260 -3.37 -0.13 0.68
CA VAL A 260 -3.60 1.28 0.38
C VAL A 260 -3.20 2.09 1.60
N LEU A 261 -2.25 2.98 1.42
CA LEU A 261 -1.63 3.80 2.46
C LEU A 261 -1.79 5.29 2.14
N ASP A 262 -1.65 6.13 3.15
CA ASP A 262 -1.44 7.56 2.94
C ASP A 262 -0.24 7.79 2.00
N LEU A 263 -0.36 8.72 1.07
CA LEU A 263 0.79 9.17 0.30
C LEU A 263 1.52 10.27 1.08
N VAL A 264 2.80 10.04 1.37
CA VAL A 264 3.68 11.07 1.90
C VAL A 264 4.39 11.78 0.74
N ASP A 265 4.09 13.05 0.54
CA ASP A 265 4.79 13.92 -0.43
C ASP A 265 6.16 14.33 0.14
N GLY A 266 7.14 13.44 -0.04
CA GLY A 266 8.46 13.53 0.57
C GLY A 266 9.38 12.38 0.19
N VAL A 267 10.50 12.27 0.90
CA VAL A 267 11.50 11.20 0.73
C VAL A 267 11.71 10.47 2.05
N ASP A 268 12.25 9.25 2.00
CA ASP A 268 12.75 8.61 3.22
C ASP A 268 14.06 9.25 3.69
N LEU A 269 14.41 9.02 4.95
CA LEU A 269 15.65 9.57 5.51
C LEU A 269 16.90 8.93 4.89
N GLN A 270 16.82 7.74 4.29
CA GLN A 270 17.99 7.13 3.63
C GLN A 270 18.44 7.98 2.44
N HIS A 271 17.50 8.48 1.63
CA HIS A 271 17.81 9.42 0.55
C HIS A 271 18.48 10.70 1.06
N SER A 272 18.09 11.18 2.25
CA SER A 272 18.75 12.34 2.87
C SER A 272 20.19 12.04 3.30
N LEU A 273 20.49 10.80 3.69
CA LEU A 273 21.84 10.39 4.08
C LEU A 273 22.79 10.21 2.91
N ASP A 274 22.26 9.99 1.70
CA ASP A 274 23.05 9.91 0.47
C ASP A 274 23.71 11.27 0.14
N GLU A 275 23.13 12.39 0.62
CA GLU A 275 23.70 13.74 0.50
C GLU A 275 24.71 14.09 1.62
N GLY A 276 24.71 13.33 2.72
CA GLY A 276 25.58 13.55 3.88
C GLY A 276 24.84 13.51 5.22
N PRO A 277 25.52 13.81 6.33
CA PRO A 277 24.93 13.71 7.66
C PRO A 277 23.90 14.82 7.86
N ILE A 278 22.83 14.50 8.58
CA ILE A 278 21.80 15.47 8.95
C ILE A 278 22.33 16.35 10.10
N ALA A 279 22.02 17.65 10.05
CA ALA A 279 22.34 18.59 11.13
C ALA A 279 21.83 18.06 12.48
N VAL A 280 22.64 18.23 13.54
CA VAL A 280 22.39 17.62 14.85
C VAL A 280 20.99 17.97 15.38
N GLU A 281 20.59 19.24 15.26
CA GLU A 281 19.30 19.73 15.71
C GLU A 281 18.14 19.04 14.98
N GLU A 282 18.29 18.82 13.67
CA GLU A 282 17.28 18.15 12.87
C GLU A 282 17.23 16.65 13.15
N ALA A 283 18.39 16.00 13.28
CA ALA A 283 18.47 14.59 13.65
C ALA A 283 17.79 14.33 15.00
N VAL A 284 18.06 15.18 15.99
CA VAL A 284 17.42 15.15 17.32
C VAL A 284 15.90 15.36 17.19
N ARG A 285 15.45 16.36 16.44
CA ARG A 285 14.03 16.65 16.22
C ARG A 285 13.30 15.47 15.57
N VAL A 286 13.87 14.90 14.51
CA VAL A 286 13.29 13.76 13.79
C VAL A 286 13.24 12.54 14.69
N THR A 287 14.33 12.18 15.38
CA THR A 287 14.35 11.03 16.29
C THR A 287 13.35 11.19 17.43
N LYS A 288 13.12 12.39 17.97
CA LYS A 288 12.06 12.66 18.95
C LYS A 288 10.67 12.28 18.41
N LEU A 289 10.34 12.73 17.21
CA LEU A 289 9.04 12.43 16.58
C LEU A 289 8.88 10.93 16.27
N VAL A 290 9.95 10.26 15.82
CA VAL A 290 9.95 8.81 15.62
C VAL A 290 9.75 8.08 16.94
N ALA A 291 10.44 8.50 18.01
CA ALA A 291 10.31 7.90 19.33
C ALA A 291 8.90 8.04 19.92
N GLU A 292 8.23 9.17 19.70
CA GLU A 292 6.82 9.37 20.07
C GLU A 292 5.89 8.45 19.28
N ALA A 293 6.10 8.31 17.97
CA ALA A 293 5.34 7.39 17.14
C ALA A 293 5.55 5.91 17.54
N VAL A 294 6.78 5.53 17.83
CA VAL A 294 7.14 4.18 18.28
C VAL A 294 6.53 3.89 19.66
N GLN A 295 6.52 4.86 20.57
CA GLN A 295 5.83 4.72 21.85
C GLN A 295 4.34 4.44 21.65
N HIS A 296 3.69 5.17 20.74
CA HIS A 296 2.27 4.91 20.42
C HIS A 296 2.05 3.48 19.91
N ALA A 297 2.98 2.93 19.11
CA ALA A 297 2.93 1.53 18.71
C ALA A 297 3.09 0.57 19.91
N HIS A 298 4.02 0.85 20.82
CA HIS A 298 4.24 0.08 22.05
C HIS A 298 3.00 0.06 22.96
N ASP A 299 2.32 1.20 23.09
CA ASP A 299 1.08 1.33 23.86
C ASP A 299 -0.06 0.50 23.26
N ASN A 300 0.01 0.22 21.95
CA ASN A 300 -0.88 -0.70 21.23
C ASN A 300 -0.36 -2.16 21.19
N GLY A 301 0.69 -2.45 21.95
CA GLY A 301 1.29 -3.78 22.07
C GLY A 301 2.08 -4.23 20.84
N VAL A 302 2.53 -3.30 19.99
CA VAL A 302 3.23 -3.55 18.73
C VAL A 302 4.69 -3.12 18.84
N ILE A 303 5.63 -4.05 18.64
CA ILE A 303 7.05 -3.75 18.42
C ILE A 303 7.27 -3.58 16.91
N HIS A 304 7.92 -2.49 16.47
CA HIS A 304 8.21 -2.24 15.05
C HIS A 304 9.26 -3.21 14.49
N GLY A 305 10.41 -3.34 15.16
CA GLY A 305 11.42 -4.38 14.93
C GLY A 305 12.40 -4.14 13.77
N ASP A 306 12.12 -3.23 12.84
CA ASP A 306 13.04 -2.86 11.73
C ASP A 306 13.17 -1.34 11.53
N LEU A 307 13.41 -0.58 12.62
CA LEU A 307 13.64 0.87 12.52
C LEU A 307 14.97 1.18 11.83
N LYS A 308 14.90 1.95 10.73
CA LYS A 308 16.05 2.38 9.92
C LYS A 308 15.66 3.61 9.08
N PRO A 309 16.63 4.37 8.53
CA PRO A 309 16.35 5.58 7.75
C PRO A 309 15.35 5.39 6.60
N SER A 310 15.42 4.28 5.86
CA SER A 310 14.50 4.00 4.74
C SER A 310 13.06 3.66 5.16
N ASN A 311 12.80 3.44 6.45
CA ASN A 311 11.46 3.20 7.01
C ASN A 311 10.88 4.46 7.70
N VAL A 312 11.52 5.61 7.53
CA VAL A 312 11.06 6.90 8.07
C VAL A 312 10.95 7.90 6.94
N LEU A 313 9.72 8.32 6.64
CA LEU A 313 9.41 9.29 5.59
C LEU A 313 9.38 10.70 6.19
N LEU A 314 9.88 11.68 5.44
CA LEU A 314 9.85 13.10 5.78
C LEU A 314 9.16 13.87 4.66
N ASN A 315 8.00 14.47 4.97
CA ASN A 315 7.28 15.29 3.99
C ASN A 315 7.88 16.70 3.84
N ARG A 316 7.39 17.45 2.85
CA ARG A 316 7.79 18.85 2.61
C ARG A 316 7.59 19.79 3.80
N GLN A 317 6.66 19.48 4.70
CA GLN A 317 6.41 20.22 5.94
C GLN A 317 7.25 19.72 7.12
N ARG A 318 8.23 18.84 6.88
CA ARG A 318 9.11 18.22 7.88
C ARG A 318 8.37 17.39 8.94
N CYS A 319 7.17 16.89 8.60
CA CYS A 319 6.47 15.89 9.39
C CYS A 319 7.05 14.51 9.07
N VAL A 320 7.15 13.70 10.12
CA VAL A 320 7.69 12.34 10.06
C VAL A 320 6.55 11.34 9.93
N SER A 321 6.75 10.28 9.15
CA SER A 321 5.87 9.11 9.13
C SER A 321 6.69 7.82 9.13
N VAL A 322 6.57 7.04 10.20
CA VAL A 322 7.15 5.70 10.31
C VAL A 322 6.32 4.72 9.49
N THR A 323 6.99 3.91 8.67
CA THR A 323 6.37 2.95 7.74
C THR A 323 7.03 1.57 7.85
N ASP A 324 6.48 0.60 7.12
CA ASP A 324 6.96 -0.78 6.99
C ASP A 324 6.96 -1.60 8.29
N PHE A 325 5.77 -1.87 8.80
CA PHE A 325 5.54 -2.77 9.94
C PHE A 325 5.55 -4.25 9.54
N GLY A 326 6.14 -4.61 8.39
CA GLY A 326 6.20 -5.98 7.88
C GLY A 326 6.97 -6.96 8.80
N MET A 327 7.81 -6.42 9.68
CA MET A 327 8.59 -7.17 10.67
C MET A 327 8.01 -7.07 12.09
N ALA A 328 6.91 -6.35 12.26
CA ALA A 328 6.38 -6.01 13.57
C ALA A 328 5.80 -7.24 14.30
N VAL A 329 5.93 -7.24 15.62
CA VAL A 329 5.51 -8.35 16.48
C VAL A 329 4.59 -7.83 17.59
N LEU A 330 3.57 -8.63 17.93
CA LEU A 330 2.64 -8.34 19.02
C LEU A 330 3.19 -8.89 20.35
N LEU A 331 3.25 -8.03 21.38
CA LEU A 331 3.73 -8.37 22.73
C LEU A 331 2.81 -9.38 23.44
N ASN A 332 1.49 -9.19 23.34
CA ASN A 332 0.47 -9.99 24.03
C ASN A 332 -0.39 -10.76 23.03
N ASN A 333 0.22 -11.52 22.13
CA ASN A 333 -0.53 -12.37 21.22
C ASN A 333 -0.98 -13.64 21.94
N GLU A 334 -2.21 -13.65 22.47
CA GLU A 334 -2.80 -14.80 23.20
C GLU A 334 -2.79 -16.11 22.39
N ASN A 335 -2.72 -16.01 21.06
CA ASN A 335 -2.65 -17.16 20.15
C ASN A 335 -1.22 -17.67 19.88
N ALA A 336 -0.18 -16.94 20.31
CA ALA A 336 1.20 -17.31 20.07
C ALA A 336 1.74 -18.24 21.17
N ARG A 337 2.34 -19.37 20.78
CA ARG A 337 3.04 -20.27 21.71
C ARG A 337 4.47 -19.77 21.93
N GLY A 338 4.69 -19.09 23.06
CA GLY A 338 6.02 -18.67 23.51
C GLY A 338 6.28 -17.17 23.39
N ALA A 339 7.44 -16.73 23.88
CA ALA A 339 7.82 -15.32 23.87
C ALA A 339 8.02 -14.81 22.42
N PRO A 340 7.67 -13.53 22.16
CA PRO A 340 7.78 -12.95 20.82
C PRO A 340 9.22 -12.95 20.31
N ARG A 341 9.40 -13.17 19.02
CA ARG A 341 10.70 -13.18 18.32
C ARG A 341 10.54 -12.53 16.94
N ILE A 342 11.52 -11.74 16.53
CA ILE A 342 11.59 -11.15 15.19
C ILE A 342 12.48 -12.04 14.31
N ARG A 343 12.06 -12.32 13.06
CA ARG A 343 12.81 -13.14 12.10
C ARG A 343 13.11 -12.35 10.83
N GLY A 344 14.32 -11.81 10.74
CA GLY A 344 14.80 -10.98 9.62
C GLY A 344 15.06 -9.54 10.07
N GLY A 345 15.06 -8.61 9.13
CA GLY A 345 15.41 -7.20 9.34
C GLY A 345 16.73 -6.83 8.68
N THR A 346 17.08 -5.54 8.73
CA THR A 346 18.27 -5.01 8.07
C THR A 346 19.49 -5.22 8.95
N VAL A 347 20.41 -6.12 8.56
CA VAL A 347 21.55 -6.59 9.38
C VAL A 347 22.31 -5.46 10.09
N ALA A 348 22.51 -4.33 9.42
CA ALA A 348 23.24 -3.18 9.96
C ALA A 348 22.53 -2.43 11.11
N TYR A 349 21.24 -2.67 11.34
CA TYR A 349 20.41 -2.02 12.35
C TYR A 349 19.84 -3.01 13.39
N LEU A 350 20.18 -4.31 13.29
CA LEU A 350 19.63 -5.34 14.16
C LEU A 350 20.13 -5.19 15.60
N ALA A 351 19.19 -5.21 16.54
CA ALA A 351 19.53 -5.34 17.95
C ALA A 351 20.22 -6.72 18.21
N PRO A 352 21.19 -6.80 19.13
CA PRO A 352 21.94 -8.03 19.40
C PRO A 352 21.09 -9.26 19.76
N GLU A 353 19.98 -9.07 20.46
CA GLU A 353 19.02 -10.12 20.80
C GLU A 353 18.23 -10.60 19.58
N VAL A 354 17.90 -9.72 18.62
CA VAL A 354 17.25 -10.10 17.36
C VAL A 354 18.24 -10.90 16.50
N ALA A 355 19.49 -10.47 16.42
CA ALA A 355 20.55 -11.17 15.68
C ALA A 355 20.82 -12.59 16.24
N ARG A 356 20.69 -12.77 17.57
CA ARG A 356 20.77 -14.08 18.23
C ARG A 356 19.48 -14.91 18.11
N GLY A 357 18.39 -14.30 17.66
CA GLY A 357 17.07 -14.92 17.59
C GLY A 357 16.43 -15.13 18.96
N ASP A 358 16.86 -14.38 19.98
CA ASP A 358 16.34 -14.42 21.36
C ASP A 358 14.92 -13.83 21.46
N PRO A 359 14.20 -14.06 22.58
CA PRO A 359 12.97 -13.33 22.86
C PRO A 359 13.20 -11.81 22.85
N VAL A 360 12.23 -11.08 22.32
CA VAL A 360 12.30 -9.62 22.16
C VAL A 360 11.25 -8.92 23.00
N ASP A 361 11.51 -7.67 23.34
CA ASP A 361 10.55 -6.73 23.93
C ASP A 361 10.69 -5.35 23.26
N VAL A 362 10.08 -4.33 23.86
CA VAL A 362 10.14 -2.94 23.36
C VAL A 362 11.57 -2.37 23.30
N ALA A 363 12.54 -2.96 24.02
CA ALA A 363 13.92 -2.50 24.01
C ALA A 363 14.61 -2.71 22.66
N VAL A 364 14.06 -3.56 21.77
CA VAL A 364 14.51 -3.70 20.38
C VAL A 364 14.32 -2.39 19.62
N ASP A 365 13.16 -1.74 19.77
CA ASP A 365 12.92 -0.47 19.10
C ASP A 365 13.70 0.68 19.74
N VAL A 366 14.00 0.60 21.04
CA VAL A 366 14.92 1.54 21.71
C VAL A 366 16.33 1.46 21.09
N TYR A 367 16.81 0.25 20.82
CA TYR A 367 18.05 0.07 20.04
C TYR A 367 17.92 0.66 18.64
N GLY A 368 16.81 0.37 17.94
CA GLY A 368 16.52 0.91 16.62
C GLY A 368 16.51 2.44 16.56
N LEU A 369 15.97 3.12 17.58
CA LEU A 369 16.01 4.58 17.72
C LEU A 369 17.45 5.11 17.86
N GLY A 370 18.28 4.41 18.65
CA GLY A 370 19.70 4.71 18.78
C GLY A 370 20.46 4.54 17.46
N ALA A 371 20.18 3.45 16.75
CA ALA A 371 20.79 3.13 15.47
C ALA A 371 20.39 4.12 14.37
N LEU A 372 19.11 4.51 14.36
CA LEU A 372 18.60 5.57 13.51
C LEU A 372 19.34 6.88 13.79
N LEU A 373 19.36 7.37 15.03
CA LEU A 373 20.03 8.63 15.37
C LEU A 373 21.53 8.59 15.05
N TYR A 374 22.21 7.48 15.33
CA TYR A 374 23.60 7.27 14.94
C TYR A 374 23.79 7.47 13.42
N ALA A 375 22.93 6.84 12.62
CA ALA A 375 22.98 6.97 11.16
C ALA A 375 22.68 8.39 10.68
N LEU A 376 21.71 9.08 11.30
CA LEU A 376 21.42 10.48 10.94
C LEU A 376 22.61 11.41 11.19
N LEU A 377 23.34 11.18 12.28
CA LEU A 377 24.47 12.03 12.68
C LEU A 377 25.77 11.72 11.92
N THR A 378 25.91 10.53 11.35
CA THR A 378 27.17 10.05 10.78
C THR A 378 27.08 9.61 9.31
N SER A 379 25.89 9.53 8.74
CA SER A 379 25.56 8.88 7.44
C SER A 379 25.85 7.40 7.36
N HIS A 380 26.26 6.75 8.46
CA HIS A 380 26.60 5.34 8.48
C HIS A 380 25.82 4.62 9.58
N PRO A 381 25.35 3.38 9.35
CA PRO A 381 24.77 2.60 10.44
C PRO A 381 25.80 2.35 11.55
N PRO A 382 25.37 2.05 12.78
CA PRO A 382 26.29 1.69 13.85
C PRO A 382 27.03 0.40 13.48
N GLN A 383 28.30 0.52 13.12
CA GLN A 383 29.13 -0.64 12.82
C GLN A 383 29.70 -1.20 14.12
N LEU A 384 29.29 -2.43 14.47
CA LEU A 384 30.06 -3.29 15.37
C LEU A 384 31.35 -3.64 14.62
N GLY A 385 32.35 -2.75 14.69
CA GLY A 385 33.65 -2.98 14.06
C GLY A 385 34.19 -4.35 14.48
N ARG A 386 34.90 -5.04 13.57
CA ARG A 386 35.50 -6.39 13.73
C ARG A 386 35.96 -6.72 15.16
N GLY A 387 35.04 -7.10 16.05
CA GLY A 387 35.30 -7.40 17.47
C GLY A 387 35.62 -6.22 18.41
N GLY A 388 35.38 -4.96 18.04
CA GLY A 388 35.66 -3.77 18.85
C GLY A 388 34.40 -3.05 19.37
N PRO A 389 34.52 -2.20 20.41
CA PRO A 389 33.40 -1.41 20.92
C PRO A 389 32.91 -0.41 19.87
N LEU A 390 31.60 -0.17 19.84
CA LEU A 390 30.99 0.84 18.97
C LEU A 390 31.57 2.23 19.32
N SER A 391 31.99 2.98 18.30
CA SER A 391 32.50 4.35 18.48
C SER A 391 31.36 5.32 18.71
N CYS A 392 31.60 6.41 19.46
CA CYS A 392 30.61 7.47 19.60
C CYS A 392 30.39 8.21 18.27
N PRO A 393 29.18 8.71 17.97
CA PRO A 393 28.94 9.56 16.79
C PRO A 393 29.91 10.73 16.65
N SER A 394 30.31 11.36 17.75
CA SER A 394 31.28 12.48 17.76
C SER A 394 32.67 12.14 17.21
N ALA A 395 33.05 10.86 17.19
CA ALA A 395 34.30 10.41 16.57
C ALA A 395 34.28 10.55 15.04
N THR A 396 33.09 10.53 14.43
CA THR A 396 32.89 10.74 12.99
C THR A 396 32.41 12.16 12.68
N ASN A 397 31.52 12.71 13.51
CA ASN A 397 30.97 14.05 13.35
C ASN A 397 31.21 14.89 14.60
N THR A 398 32.26 15.73 14.58
CA THR A 398 32.68 16.54 15.74
C THR A 398 31.67 17.62 16.16
N ALA A 399 30.64 17.89 15.35
CA ALA A 399 29.54 18.78 15.74
C ALA A 399 28.60 18.14 16.77
N VAL A 400 28.65 16.81 16.96
CA VAL A 400 27.78 16.10 17.91
C VAL A 400 28.21 16.40 19.36
N PRO A 401 27.30 16.94 20.20
CA PRO A 401 27.59 17.15 21.62
C PRO A 401 27.73 15.84 22.39
N ALA A 402 28.61 15.81 23.40
CA ALA A 402 28.84 14.65 24.26
C ALA A 402 27.56 14.10 24.94
N ARG A 403 26.57 14.97 25.18
CA ARG A 403 25.27 14.55 25.72
C ARG A 403 24.49 13.68 24.73
N ILE A 404 24.56 13.98 23.43
CA ILE A 404 23.92 13.19 22.39
C ILE A 404 24.64 11.86 22.22
N ASP A 405 25.98 11.82 22.28
CA ASP A 405 26.72 10.56 22.32
C ASP A 405 26.23 9.67 23.47
N THR A 406 26.09 10.24 24.67
CA THR A 406 25.63 9.48 25.85
C THR A 406 24.26 8.85 25.63
N ILE A 407 23.33 9.57 24.99
CA ILE A 407 21.99 9.07 24.68
C ILE A 407 22.07 7.95 23.63
N VAL A 408 22.79 8.18 22.52
CA VAL A 408 22.95 7.21 21.43
C VAL A 408 23.59 5.92 21.94
N MET A 409 24.68 6.03 22.70
CA MET A 409 25.39 4.88 23.23
C MET A 409 24.58 4.11 24.28
N LYS A 410 23.75 4.80 25.06
CA LYS A 410 22.82 4.13 25.98
C LYS A 410 21.73 3.35 25.23
N CYS A 411 21.19 3.88 24.13
CA CYS A 411 20.25 3.14 23.28
C CYS A 411 20.92 1.91 22.64
N LEU A 412 22.18 2.04 22.24
CA LEU A 412 22.95 1.00 21.54
C LEU A 412 23.66 0.00 22.46
N ASP A 413 23.34 -0.01 23.75
CA ASP A 413 23.91 -0.96 24.70
C ASP A 413 23.58 -2.41 24.27
N VAL A 414 24.59 -3.28 24.37
CA VAL A 414 24.45 -4.71 24.03
C VAL A 414 23.42 -5.39 24.94
N ASN A 415 23.30 -4.92 26.20
CA ASN A 415 22.35 -5.42 27.15
C ASN A 415 21.05 -4.59 27.15
N ALA A 416 19.94 -5.22 26.75
CA ALA A 416 18.63 -4.57 26.62
C ALA A 416 18.18 -3.85 27.90
N VAL A 417 18.44 -4.42 29.10
CA VAL A 417 18.05 -3.80 30.37
C VAL A 417 18.85 -2.55 30.74
N SER A 418 20.01 -2.32 30.10
CA SER A 418 20.83 -1.11 30.30
C SER A 418 20.34 0.08 29.45
N ARG A 419 19.47 -0.19 28.46
CA ARG A 419 18.91 0.83 27.56
C ARG A 419 17.88 1.69 28.29
N PHE A 420 17.32 2.66 27.59
CA PHE A 420 16.13 3.35 28.07
C PHE A 420 14.95 2.37 28.18
N SER A 421 14.10 2.55 29.19
CA SER A 421 12.99 1.64 29.47
C SER A 421 11.88 1.76 28.43
N THR A 422 11.69 2.94 27.85
CA THR A 422 10.65 3.23 26.85
C THR A 422 11.18 4.10 25.71
N ALA A 423 10.47 4.10 24.57
CA ALA A 423 10.76 5.04 23.49
C ALA A 423 10.52 6.50 23.92
N LEU A 424 9.51 6.74 24.77
CA LEU A 424 9.25 8.07 25.33
C LEU A 424 10.40 8.60 26.20
N ASP A 425 11.10 7.73 26.93
CA ASP A 425 12.28 8.13 27.71
C ASP A 425 13.41 8.64 26.79
N VAL A 426 13.57 8.03 25.61
CA VAL A 426 14.53 8.51 24.59
C VAL A 426 14.13 9.90 24.10
N ALA A 427 12.85 10.10 23.75
CA ALA A 427 12.35 11.40 23.32
C ALA A 427 12.55 12.49 24.39
N THR A 428 12.30 12.14 25.66
CA THR A 428 12.48 13.04 26.81
C THR A 428 13.95 13.37 27.04
N ALA A 429 14.83 12.38 26.96
CA ALA A 429 16.28 12.60 27.07
C ALA A 429 16.77 13.56 25.99
N LEU A 430 16.30 13.40 24.75
CA LEU A 430 16.65 14.25 23.60
C LEU A 430 16.14 15.70 23.73
N ARG A 431 14.95 15.93 24.32
CA ARG A 431 14.46 17.29 24.62
C ARG A 431 15.37 18.03 25.58
N GLY A 432 15.89 17.35 26.60
CA GLY A 432 16.80 17.94 27.58
C GLY A 432 18.20 18.27 27.04
N SER A 433 18.51 17.99 25.76
CA SER A 433 19.81 18.32 25.14
C SER A 433 19.79 19.62 24.34
N GLU A 434 18.61 20.20 24.14
CA GLU A 434 18.43 21.46 23.40
C GLU A 434 18.72 22.69 24.29
N ALA A 435 19.05 22.47 25.57
CA ALA A 435 19.46 23.46 26.57
C ALA A 435 20.93 23.25 26.97
#